data_AF-A0A359F6K8-F1
#
_entry.id   AF-A0A359F6K8-F1
#
_cell.length_a   1.000
_cell.length_b   1.000
_cell.length_c   1.000
_cell.angle_alpha   90.00
_cell.angle_beta   90.00
_cell.angle_gamma   90.00
#
_symmetry.space_group_name_H-M   'P 1'
#
loop_
_entity.id
_entity.type
_entity.pdbx_description
1 polymer ?
#
loop_
_entity_poly.entity_id
_entity_poly.type
_entity_poly.pdbx_seq_one_letter_code
_entity_poly.pdbx_strand_id
1 'polypeptide(L)'
;AQGHARLFLRLEVIKQALGLAFILIGALNGVMGVAWAMVAAGLVSVLVNTFFTQRHLGYGLVAQSVDLFPTLAVSSVMGLAVAFVARSWAPPPMIELLTLSGMGALSFIILASAVRLEALHDVVTLLRRRPQP
;
A
#
# COMPACT_ATOMS: atom_id res chain seq x y z
N ALA A 1 -14.54 -17.51 6.10
CA ALA A 1 -15.98 -17.20 5.94
C ALA A 1 -16.74 -17.34 7.26
N GLN A 2 -16.47 -16.49 8.26
CA GLN A 2 -17.00 -16.62 9.64
C GLN A 2 -18.45 -16.12 9.82
N GLY A 3 -19.34 -16.18 8.82
CA GLY A 3 -20.77 -15.82 9.01
C GLY A 3 -21.10 -14.33 9.23
N HIS A 4 -20.12 -13.43 9.27
CA HIS A 4 -20.30 -11.99 9.52
C HIS A 4 -20.51 -11.14 8.24
N ALA A 5 -20.97 -11.75 7.14
CA ALA A 5 -21.09 -11.09 5.83
C ALA A 5 -21.95 -9.81 5.87
N ARG A 6 -23.04 -9.80 6.66
CA ARG A 6 -23.90 -8.61 6.82
C ARG A 6 -23.18 -7.44 7.50
N LEU A 7 -22.32 -7.73 8.48
CA LEU A 7 -21.56 -6.71 9.20
C LEU A 7 -20.45 -6.15 8.31
N PHE A 8 -19.76 -7.02 7.58
CA PHE A 8 -18.78 -6.62 6.56
C PHE A 8 -19.42 -5.71 5.50
N LEU A 9 -20.59 -6.09 4.96
CA LEU A 9 -21.29 -5.28 3.97
C LEU A 9 -21.66 -3.89 4.51
N ARG A 10 -22.15 -3.80 5.76
CA ARG A 10 -22.47 -2.50 6.38
C ARG A 10 -21.22 -1.62 6.54
N LEU A 11 -20.09 -2.20 6.96
CA LEU A 11 -18.83 -1.48 7.08
C LEU A 11 -18.32 -1.00 5.72
N GLU A 12 -18.45 -1.81 4.68
CA GLU A 12 -18.07 -1.44 3.33
C GLU A 12 -18.89 -0.25 2.82
N VAL A 13 -20.21 -0.28 3.02
CA VAL A 13 -21.10 0.84 2.64
C VAL A 13 -20.75 2.11 3.40
N ILE A 14 -20.48 2.03 4.70
CA ILE A 14 -20.08 3.20 5.51
C ILE A 14 -18.76 3.79 4.99
N LYS A 15 -17.75 2.96 4.74
CA LYS A 15 -16.46 3.41 4.19
C LYS A 15 -16.61 4.03 2.81
N GLN A 16 -17.44 3.44 1.93
CA GLN A 16 -17.70 3.98 0.60
C GLN A 16 -18.37 5.35 0.66
N ALA A 17 -19.36 5.52 1.56
CA ALA A 17 -20.05 6.78 1.77
C ALA A 17 -19.12 7.88 2.31
N LEU A 18 -18.28 7.55 3.30
CA LEU A 18 -17.27 8.47 3.84
C LEU A 18 -16.23 8.83 2.78
N GLY A 19 -15.77 7.87 1.98
CA GLY A 19 -14.86 8.12 0.87
C GLY A 19 -15.44 9.05 -0.17
N LEU A 20 -16.71 8.87 -0.54
CA LEU A 20 -17.41 9.78 -1.45
C LEU A 20 -17.53 11.19 -0.87
N ALA A 21 -17.90 11.30 0.42
CA ALA A 21 -17.99 12.60 1.10
C ALA A 21 -16.64 13.33 1.09
N PHE A 22 -15.53 12.64 1.39
CA PHE A 22 -14.20 13.23 1.30
C PHE A 22 -13.87 13.69 -0.11
N ILE A 23 -14.15 12.88 -1.14
CA ILE A 23 -13.89 13.25 -2.53
C ILE A 23 -14.69 14.50 -2.92
N LEU A 24 -15.97 14.60 -2.53
CA LEU A 24 -16.80 15.77 -2.82
C LEU A 24 -16.24 17.05 -2.17
N ILE A 25 -15.77 16.96 -0.92
CA ILE A 25 -15.13 18.08 -0.22
C ILE A 25 -13.78 18.41 -0.88
N GLY A 26 -13.00 17.40 -1.22
CA GLY A 26 -11.70 17.54 -1.87
C GLY A 26 -11.82 18.17 -3.26
N ALA A 27 -12.86 17.84 -4.01
CA ALA A 27 -13.13 18.38 -5.34
C ALA A 27 -13.29 19.90 -5.35
N LEU A 28 -13.72 20.51 -4.23
CA LEU A 28 -13.79 21.96 -4.07
C LEU A 28 -12.41 22.65 -4.17
N ASN A 29 -11.33 21.90 -3.92
CA ASN A 29 -9.94 22.37 -4.00
C ASN A 29 -9.24 21.84 -5.27
N GLY A 30 -9.99 21.39 -6.27
CA GLY A 30 -9.48 20.86 -7.52
C GLY A 30 -8.83 19.47 -7.38
N VAL A 31 -8.03 19.08 -8.38
CA VAL A 31 -7.51 17.71 -8.51
C VAL A 31 -6.59 17.32 -7.34
N MET A 32 -5.79 18.26 -6.81
CA MET A 32 -4.95 18.00 -5.63
C MET A 32 -5.78 17.78 -4.36
N GLY A 33 -6.90 18.49 -4.22
CA GLY A 33 -7.82 18.28 -3.11
C GLY A 33 -8.47 16.89 -3.16
N VAL A 34 -8.83 16.41 -4.35
CA VAL A 34 -9.31 15.04 -4.55
C VAL A 34 -8.25 14.01 -4.16
N ALA A 35 -6.99 14.21 -4.55
CA ALA A 35 -5.90 13.30 -4.21
C ALA A 35 -5.72 13.18 -2.68
N TRP A 36 -5.70 14.31 -1.96
CA TRP A 36 -5.60 14.31 -0.50
C TRP A 36 -6.85 13.74 0.19
N ALA A 37 -8.04 13.97 -0.37
CA ALA A 37 -9.27 13.35 0.09
C ALA A 37 -9.21 11.81 0.00
N MET A 38 -8.63 11.26 -1.07
CA MET A 38 -8.43 9.81 -1.21
C MET A 38 -7.47 9.26 -0.16
N VAL A 39 -6.39 10.00 0.16
CA VAL A 39 -5.48 9.63 1.26
C VAL A 39 -6.23 9.59 2.59
N ALA A 40 -7.00 10.64 2.91
CA ALA A 40 -7.80 10.70 4.13
C ALA A 40 -8.84 9.56 4.21
N ALA A 41 -9.54 9.27 3.11
CA ALA A 41 -10.47 8.15 3.01
C ALA A 41 -9.78 6.80 3.26
N GLY A 42 -8.57 6.61 2.72
CA GLY A 42 -7.74 5.43 2.96
C GLY A 42 -7.36 5.26 4.43
N LEU A 43 -6.96 6.34 5.11
CA LEU A 43 -6.64 6.32 6.54
C LEU A 43 -7.86 5.93 7.39
N VAL A 44 -9.03 6.51 7.12
CA VAL A 44 -10.28 6.13 7.81
C VAL A 44 -10.63 4.67 7.54
N SER A 45 -10.45 4.20 6.30
CA SER A 45 -10.66 2.79 5.95
C SER A 45 -9.76 1.85 6.75
N VAL A 46 -8.46 2.18 6.90
CA VAL A 46 -7.52 1.40 7.72
C VAL A 46 -7.97 1.37 9.18
N LEU A 47 -8.41 2.49 9.76
CA LEU A 47 -8.89 2.54 11.16
C LEU A 47 -10.14 1.69 11.36
N VAL A 48 -11.12 1.79 10.45
CA VAL A 48 -12.36 1.00 10.52
C VAL A 48 -12.07 -0.49 10.36
N ASN A 49 -11.22 -0.86 9.40
CA ASN A 49 -10.86 -2.25 9.13
C ASN A 49 -10.08 -2.84 10.32
N THR A 50 -9.07 -2.13 10.82
CA THR A 50 -8.21 -2.61 11.92
C THR A 50 -8.96 -2.74 13.23
N PHE A 51 -9.89 -1.82 13.55
CA PHE A 51 -10.78 -1.97 14.71
C PHE A 51 -11.57 -3.29 14.65
N PHE A 52 -12.11 -3.60 13.47
CA PHE A 52 -12.89 -4.83 13.28
C PHE A 52 -12.01 -6.08 13.33
N THR A 53 -10.87 -6.06 12.64
CA THR A 53 -9.92 -7.17 12.59
C THR A 53 -9.32 -7.44 13.97
N GLN A 54 -9.07 -6.41 14.79
CA GLN A 54 -8.63 -6.60 16.17
C GLN A 54 -9.69 -7.32 17.01
N ARG A 55 -10.95 -6.97 16.84
CA ARG A 55 -12.07 -7.58 17.58
C ARG A 55 -12.29 -9.06 17.24
N HIS A 56 -12.01 -9.48 16.01
CA HIS A 56 -12.34 -10.83 15.53
C HIS A 56 -11.13 -11.75 15.38
N LEU A 57 -9.96 -11.21 15.06
CA LEU A 57 -8.74 -11.96 14.77
C LEU A 57 -7.58 -11.58 15.71
N GLY A 58 -7.77 -10.66 16.65
CA GLY A 58 -6.70 -10.15 17.53
C GLY A 58 -5.64 -9.34 16.79
N TYR A 59 -5.89 -9.01 15.51
CA TYR A 59 -4.90 -8.40 14.62
C TYR A 59 -5.22 -6.92 14.37
N GLY A 60 -4.59 -6.09 15.19
CA GLY A 60 -4.85 -4.66 15.31
C GLY A 60 -4.03 -3.74 14.43
N LEU A 61 -4.25 -2.43 14.60
CA LEU A 61 -3.51 -1.39 13.88
C LEU A 61 -2.00 -1.45 14.17
N VAL A 62 -1.63 -1.65 15.44
CA VAL A 62 -0.22 -1.74 15.84
C VAL A 62 0.44 -2.98 15.23
N ALA A 63 -0.20 -4.14 15.32
CA ALA A 63 0.31 -5.37 14.71
C ALA A 63 0.48 -5.22 13.19
N GLN A 64 -0.54 -4.69 12.49
CA GLN A 64 -0.45 -4.39 11.05
C GLN A 64 0.67 -3.42 10.71
N SER A 65 0.87 -2.39 11.52
CA SER A 65 1.91 -1.39 11.28
C SER A 65 3.30 -1.98 11.48
N VAL A 66 3.48 -2.85 12.47
CA VAL A 66 4.75 -3.56 12.71
C VAL A 66 5.07 -4.51 11.57
N ASP A 67 4.07 -5.27 11.08
CA ASP A 67 4.27 -6.20 9.97
C ASP A 67 4.55 -5.47 8.65
N LEU A 68 3.96 -4.28 8.45
CA LEU A 68 4.17 -3.46 7.26
C LEU A 68 5.48 -2.66 7.32
N PHE A 69 6.00 -2.37 8.52
CA PHE A 69 7.17 -1.53 8.72
C PHE A 69 8.41 -1.97 7.93
N PRO A 70 8.81 -3.27 7.91
CA PRO A 70 9.93 -3.73 7.09
C PRO A 70 9.75 -3.41 5.61
N THR A 71 8.55 -3.58 5.09
CA THR A 71 8.22 -3.28 3.68
C THR A 71 8.31 -1.78 3.40
N LEU A 72 7.81 -0.95 4.33
CA LEU A 72 7.92 0.51 4.23
C LEU A 72 9.37 0.99 4.30
N ALA A 73 10.18 0.39 5.17
CA ALA A 73 11.60 0.71 5.30
C ALA A 73 12.36 0.39 4.01
N VAL A 74 12.19 -0.82 3.46
CA VAL A 74 12.80 -1.22 2.18
C VAL A 74 12.35 -0.30 1.03
N SER A 75 11.05 -0.01 0.95
CA SER A 75 10.49 0.89 -0.07
C SER A 75 11.02 2.32 0.06
N SER A 76 11.23 2.80 1.29
CA SER A 76 11.78 4.14 1.55
C SER A 76 13.24 4.24 1.12
N VAL A 77 14.06 3.23 1.45
CA VAL A 77 15.47 3.17 1.01
C VAL A 77 15.56 3.11 -0.51
N MET A 78 14.73 2.29 -1.17
CA MET A 78 14.61 2.26 -2.62
C MET A 78 14.23 3.63 -3.19
N GLY A 79 13.23 4.29 -2.60
CA GLY A 79 12.75 5.61 -3.04
C GLY A 79 13.81 6.68 -2.96
N LEU A 80 14.58 6.70 -1.86
CA LEU A 80 15.71 7.61 -1.68
C LEU A 80 16.82 7.36 -2.71
N ALA A 81 17.13 6.10 -2.99
CA ALA A 81 18.13 5.75 -4.01
C ALA A 81 17.69 6.23 -5.41
N VAL A 82 16.44 5.98 -5.80
CA VAL A 82 15.88 6.43 -7.08
C VAL A 82 15.87 7.96 -7.16
N ALA A 83 15.44 8.65 -6.09
CA ALA A 83 15.42 10.11 -6.04
C ALA A 83 16.82 10.73 -6.15
N PHE A 84 17.83 10.12 -5.52
CA PHE A 84 19.22 10.56 -5.61
C PHE A 84 19.75 10.48 -7.05
N VAL A 85 19.47 9.39 -7.75
CA VAL A 85 19.86 9.22 -9.16
C VAL A 85 19.09 10.20 -10.05
N ALA A 86 17.78 10.33 -9.87
CA ALA A 86 16.96 11.29 -10.63
C ALA A 86 17.46 12.74 -10.48
N ARG A 87 17.99 13.11 -9.30
CA ARG A 87 18.55 14.45 -9.04
C ARG A 87 19.87 14.70 -9.77
N SER A 88 20.67 13.66 -9.98
CA SER A 88 22.01 13.74 -10.58
C SER A 88 22.01 13.44 -12.08
N TRP A 89 20.92 12.89 -12.61
CA TRP A 89 20.81 12.47 -14.00
C TRP A 89 19.46 12.87 -14.59
N ALA A 90 19.49 13.74 -15.61
CA ALA A 90 18.30 14.29 -16.28
C ALA A 90 18.27 13.92 -17.77
N PRO A 91 17.98 12.65 -18.13
CA PRO A 91 17.80 12.23 -19.52
C PRO A 91 16.41 12.67 -20.06
N PRO A 92 16.11 12.42 -21.35
CA PRO A 92 14.77 12.64 -21.88
C PRO A 92 13.69 11.89 -21.07
N PRO A 93 12.46 12.43 -20.93
CA PRO A 93 11.46 11.93 -19.98
C PRO A 93 11.14 10.44 -20.10
N MET A 94 11.07 9.91 -21.32
CA MET A 94 10.81 8.48 -21.55
C MET A 94 11.96 7.59 -21.05
N ILE A 95 13.21 8.02 -21.27
CA ILE A 95 14.40 7.28 -20.83
C ILE A 95 14.49 7.34 -19.31
N GLU A 96 14.26 8.52 -18.74
CA GLU A 96 14.21 8.72 -17.28
C GLU A 96 13.21 7.76 -16.64
N LEU A 97 11.98 7.73 -17.16
CA LEU A 97 10.90 6.89 -16.62
C LEU A 97 11.24 5.40 -16.70
N LEU A 98 11.68 4.91 -17.86
CA LEU A 98 11.99 3.48 -18.04
C LEU A 98 13.15 3.02 -17.16
N THR A 99 14.21 3.82 -17.09
CA THR A 99 15.43 3.46 -16.36
C THR A 99 15.25 3.59 -14.85
N LEU A 100 14.64 4.66 -14.35
CA LEU A 100 14.36 4.82 -12.92
C LEU A 100 13.34 3.80 -12.41
N SER A 101 12.31 3.48 -13.21
CA SER A 101 11.34 2.43 -12.84
C SER A 101 11.99 1.04 -12.79
N GLY A 102 12.81 0.71 -13.79
CA GLY A 102 13.55 -0.56 -13.81
C GLY A 102 14.54 -0.67 -12.66
N MET A 103 15.28 0.40 -12.38
CA MET A 103 16.20 0.49 -11.24
C MET A 103 15.47 0.40 -9.90
N GLY A 104 14.32 1.07 -9.76
CA GLY A 104 13.46 0.98 -8.58
C GLY A 104 13.00 -0.46 -8.32
N ALA A 105 12.49 -1.14 -9.36
CA ALA A 105 12.07 -2.54 -9.25
C ALA A 105 13.23 -3.47 -8.85
N LEU A 106 14.39 -3.33 -9.52
CA LEU A 106 15.58 -4.12 -9.20
C LEU A 106 16.09 -3.88 -7.78
N SER A 107 16.23 -2.61 -7.39
CA SER A 107 16.70 -2.23 -6.06
C SER A 107 15.74 -2.71 -4.96
N PHE A 108 14.43 -2.62 -5.16
CA PHE A 108 13.44 -3.17 -4.23
C PHE A 108 13.61 -4.69 -4.06
N ILE A 109 13.70 -5.45 -5.16
CA ILE A 109 13.85 -6.92 -5.10
C ILE A 109 15.16 -7.30 -4.39
N ILE A 110 16.27 -6.63 -4.71
CA ILE A 110 17.58 -6.90 -4.10
C ILE A 110 17.54 -6.61 -2.60
N LEU A 111 17.03 -5.43 -2.20
CA LEU A 111 16.94 -5.05 -0.79
C LEU A 111 15.98 -5.95 -0.02
N ALA A 112 14.80 -6.24 -0.58
CA ALA A 112 13.83 -7.15 0.02
C ALA A 112 14.41 -8.57 0.19
N SER A 113 15.19 -9.06 -0.76
CA SER A 113 15.87 -10.36 -0.66
C SER A 113 16.98 -10.33 0.40
N ALA A 114 17.77 -9.26 0.46
CA ALA A 114 18.87 -9.11 1.42
C ALA A 114 18.36 -9.06 2.87
N VAL A 115 17.23 -8.37 3.11
CA VAL A 115 16.58 -8.28 4.43
C VAL A 115 15.67 -9.48 4.72
N ARG A 116 15.53 -10.43 3.76
CA ARG A 116 14.64 -11.59 3.87
C ARG A 116 13.19 -11.19 4.19
N LEU A 117 12.70 -10.19 3.48
CA LEU A 117 11.37 -9.63 3.67
C LEU A 117 10.30 -10.72 3.52
N GLU A 118 9.49 -10.91 4.55
CA GLU A 118 8.43 -11.93 4.59
C GLU A 118 7.46 -11.79 3.41
N ALA A 119 7.07 -10.55 3.07
CA ALA A 119 6.20 -10.27 1.94
C ALA A 119 6.73 -10.81 0.60
N LEU A 120 8.06 -10.74 0.37
CA LEU A 120 8.66 -11.29 -0.85
C LEU A 120 8.65 -12.83 -0.81
N HIS A 121 8.94 -13.41 0.35
CA HIS A 121 8.92 -14.86 0.55
C HIS A 121 7.52 -15.44 0.31
N ASP A 122 6.48 -14.77 0.80
CA ASP A 122 5.08 -15.17 0.62
C ASP A 122 4.68 -15.17 -0.85
N VAL A 123 5.01 -14.10 -1.58
CA VAL A 123 4.72 -14.00 -3.02
C VAL A 123 5.44 -15.10 -3.80
N VAL A 124 6.72 -15.33 -3.54
CA VAL A 124 7.48 -16.41 -4.19
C VAL A 124 6.89 -17.77 -3.87
N THR A 125 6.48 -17.99 -2.62
CA THR A 125 5.87 -19.26 -2.20
C THR A 125 4.52 -19.49 -2.87
N LEU A 126 3.69 -18.44 -2.99
CA LEU A 126 2.40 -18.50 -3.68
C LEU A 126 2.57 -18.77 -5.18
N LEU A 127 3.52 -18.13 -5.84
CA LEU A 127 3.81 -18.39 -7.27
C LEU A 127 4.37 -19.81 -7.50
N ARG A 128 5.11 -20.35 -6.54
CA ARG A 128 5.71 -21.68 -6.63
C ARG A 128 4.73 -22.80 -6.31
N ARG A 129 3.70 -22.53 -5.49
CA ARG A 129 2.59 -23.46 -5.24
C ARG A 129 1.58 -23.35 -6.39
N ARG A 130 1.63 -24.28 -7.34
CA ARG A 130 0.51 -24.46 -8.29
C ARG A 130 -0.78 -24.68 -7.48
N PRO A 131 -1.91 -24.04 -7.83
CA PRO A 131 -3.18 -24.33 -7.18
C PRO A 131 -3.43 -25.83 -7.35
N GLN A 132 -3.47 -26.56 -6.22
CA GLN A 132 -4.02 -27.90 -6.23
C GLN A 132 -5.51 -27.75 -6.54
N PRO A 133 -6.03 -28.44 -7.56
CA PRO A 133 -7.44 -28.38 -7.91
C PRO A 133 -8.35 -28.85 -6.76
#